data_AF-A0A8T4LZ55-F1
#
_entry.id   AF-A0A8T4LZ55-F1
#
_cell.length_a   1.000
_cell.length_b   1.000
_cell.length_c   1.000
_cell.angle_alpha   90.00
_cell.angle_beta   90.00
_cell.angle_gamma   90.00
#
_symmetry.space_group_name_H-M   'P 1'
#
loop_
_entity.id
_entity.type
_entity.pdbx_description
1 polymer ?
#
loop_
_entity_poly.entity_id
_entity_poly.type
_entity_poly.pdbx_seq_one_letter_code
_entity_poly.pdbx_strand_id
1 'polypeptide(L)'
;MKKRVLFTTLGILIAVFVIFISTNVYAQPFGFPGSFDYMIEGVWQNIQIILMFILGGDEIYTGELLFIKFLIFLLTLVILIAALKRVPTIGENERVNRVIALIIALLASRYLTTEAMVNLVWLPYGTLGVLLTSLLPLIIFFFLIESFGADFIRKVGWVSFAVIYFGLAYSRWSDFAVGSQWWENLAMMYVGIALISIIILIFERKINRMLLISEIKKGEGNTQRILLKSDLQKELAAIDRALANPGLSPRDSNKLREEKRRIQQTMARLN
;
A
#
# COMPACT_ATOMS: atom_id res chain seq x y z
N MET A 1 -5.76 42.64 -10.98
CA MET A 1 -4.99 42.87 -9.73
C MET A 1 -4.31 41.61 -9.16
N LYS A 2 -5.00 40.45 -9.02
CA LYS A 2 -4.43 39.24 -8.38
C LYS A 2 -3.07 38.77 -8.94
N LYS A 3 -2.85 38.85 -10.26
CA LYS A 3 -1.57 38.45 -10.88
C LYS A 3 -0.39 39.36 -10.49
N ARG A 4 -0.59 40.68 -10.42
CA ARG A 4 0.48 41.64 -10.05
C ARG A 4 0.94 41.43 -8.62
N VAL A 5 0.00 41.25 -7.69
CA VAL A 5 0.31 40.97 -6.27
C VAL A 5 1.11 39.66 -6.14
N LEU A 6 0.75 38.63 -6.90
CA LEU A 6 1.47 37.34 -6.93
C LEU A 6 2.92 37.50 -7.44
N PHE A 7 3.13 38.26 -8.53
CA PHE A 7 4.48 38.50 -9.05
C PHE A 7 5.35 39.32 -8.09
N THR A 8 4.78 40.34 -7.43
CA THR A 8 5.53 41.15 -6.46
C THR A 8 5.88 40.33 -5.20
N THR A 9 4.95 39.53 -4.69
CA THR A 9 5.24 38.65 -3.54
C THR A 9 6.25 37.56 -3.88
N LEU A 10 6.18 36.97 -5.09
CA LEU A 10 7.18 36.01 -5.55
C LEU A 10 8.57 36.66 -5.71
N GLY A 11 8.63 37.87 -6.27
CA GLY A 11 9.89 38.63 -6.40
C GLY A 11 10.53 38.97 -5.06
N ILE A 12 9.72 39.37 -4.07
CA ILE A 12 10.21 39.63 -2.70
C ILE A 12 10.72 38.32 -2.07
N LEU A 13 10.00 37.21 -2.21
CA LEU A 13 10.45 35.91 -1.69
C LEU A 13 11.77 35.46 -2.31
N ILE A 14 11.93 35.63 -3.64
CA ILE A 14 13.18 35.32 -4.33
C ILE A 14 14.30 36.24 -3.86
N ALA A 15 14.05 37.54 -3.71
CA ALA A 15 15.06 38.49 -3.22
C ALA A 15 15.51 38.16 -1.79
N VAL A 16 14.58 37.83 -0.88
CA VAL A 16 14.89 37.39 0.48
C VAL A 16 15.69 36.09 0.46
N PHE A 17 15.30 35.14 -0.39
CA PHE A 17 16.02 33.87 -0.56
C PHE A 17 17.45 34.07 -1.08
N VAL A 18 17.65 34.97 -2.05
CA VAL A 18 18.97 35.30 -2.60
C VAL A 18 19.86 36.00 -1.57
N ILE A 19 19.33 36.98 -0.84
CA ILE A 19 20.06 37.67 0.23
C ILE A 19 20.52 36.65 1.27
N PHE A 20 19.63 35.75 1.65
CA PHE A 20 19.90 34.71 2.63
C PHE A 20 20.91 33.66 2.16
N ILE A 21 20.88 33.26 0.88
CA ILE A 21 21.94 32.41 0.31
C ILE A 21 23.27 33.17 0.34
N SER A 22 23.27 34.44 -0.06
CA SER A 22 24.50 35.24 -0.20
C SER A 22 25.24 35.46 1.13
N THR A 23 24.54 35.49 2.26
CA THR A 23 25.16 35.63 3.59
C THR A 23 25.80 34.35 4.11
N ASN A 24 25.51 33.19 3.51
CA ASN A 24 26.03 31.88 3.92
C ASN A 24 27.17 31.36 3.03
N VAL A 25 27.51 32.06 1.94
CA VAL A 25 28.66 31.73 1.08
C VAL A 25 29.95 32.25 1.74
N TYR A 26 30.41 31.56 2.78
CA TYR A 26 31.79 31.71 3.27
C TYR A 26 32.75 31.09 2.23
N ALA A 27 33.85 31.80 1.96
CA ALA A 27 34.86 31.45 0.96
C ALA A 27 35.53 30.10 1.24
N GLN A 28 34.98 29.01 0.69
CA GLN A 28 35.61 27.70 0.67
C GLN A 28 35.96 27.28 -0.78
N PRO A 29 37.09 26.55 -0.97
CA PRO A 29 37.61 26.19 -2.29
C PRO A 29 36.61 25.33 -3.06
N PHE A 30 36.27 25.79 -4.26
CA PHE A 30 35.22 25.33 -5.15
C PHE A 30 35.37 23.85 -5.56
N GLY A 31 34.67 22.96 -4.86
CA GLY A 31 34.30 21.63 -5.34
C GLY A 31 32.78 21.55 -5.48
N PHE A 32 32.28 21.45 -6.72
CA PHE A 32 30.84 21.48 -7.02
C PHE A 32 30.00 20.44 -6.21
N PRO A 33 30.48 19.21 -5.93
CA PRO A 33 29.75 18.24 -5.12
C PRO A 33 29.52 18.71 -3.66
N GLY A 34 30.48 19.42 -3.05
CA GLY A 34 30.36 19.89 -1.66
C GLY A 34 29.49 21.14 -1.52
N SER A 35 29.47 22.02 -2.55
CA SER A 35 28.73 23.28 -2.50
C SER A 35 27.21 23.11 -2.35
N PHE A 36 26.65 22.03 -2.88
CA PHE A 36 25.21 21.74 -2.78
C PHE A 36 24.83 21.26 -1.38
N ASP A 37 25.66 20.42 -0.76
CA ASP A 37 25.44 19.91 0.59
C ASP A 37 25.49 21.05 1.61
N TYR A 38 26.47 21.96 1.51
CA TYR A 38 26.54 23.15 2.37
C TYR A 38 25.36 24.10 2.17
N MET A 39 24.88 24.26 0.93
CA MET A 39 23.70 25.08 0.65
C MET A 39 22.44 24.47 1.27
N ILE A 40 22.25 23.15 1.13
CA ILE A 40 21.14 22.43 1.74
C ILE A 40 21.22 22.52 3.26
N GLU A 41 22.40 22.31 3.84
CA GLU A 41 22.61 22.38 5.27
C GLU A 41 22.32 23.77 5.83
N GLY A 42 22.76 24.84 5.14
CA GLY A 42 22.45 26.21 5.52
C GLY A 42 20.95 26.52 5.45
N VAL A 43 20.26 26.12 4.38
CA VAL A 43 18.80 26.27 4.26
C VAL A 43 18.10 25.49 5.37
N TRP A 44 18.55 24.25 5.63
CA TRP A 44 17.99 23.39 6.65
C TRP A 44 18.15 23.97 8.05
N GLN A 45 19.34 24.45 8.42
CA GLN A 45 19.61 25.06 9.73
C GLN A 45 18.69 26.25 10.01
N ASN A 46 18.48 27.11 9.02
CA ASN A 46 17.61 28.26 9.21
C ASN A 46 16.12 27.89 9.24
N ILE A 47 15.68 26.96 8.39
CA ILE A 47 14.32 26.41 8.46
C ILE A 47 14.10 25.77 9.83
N GLN A 48 15.09 25.02 10.33
CA GLN A 48 15.06 24.39 11.64
C GLN A 48 14.88 25.43 12.74
N ILE A 49 15.61 26.54 12.73
CA ILE A 49 15.45 27.63 13.72
C ILE A 49 14.01 28.18 13.70
N ILE A 50 13.48 28.46 12.51
CA ILE A 50 12.11 28.98 12.35
C ILE A 50 11.08 27.95 12.85
N LEU A 51 11.24 26.68 12.47
CA LEU A 51 10.35 25.60 12.89
C LEU A 51 10.42 25.36 14.40
N MET A 52 11.60 25.41 15.01
CA MET A 52 11.76 25.28 16.47
C MET A 52 11.03 26.41 17.21
N PHE A 53 11.12 27.65 16.69
CA PHE A 53 10.42 28.79 17.27
C PHE A 53 8.89 28.65 17.17
N ILE A 54 8.39 28.23 16.01
CA ILE A 54 6.95 28.10 15.72
C ILE A 54 6.35 26.88 16.44
N LEU A 55 6.92 25.70 16.23
CA LEU A 55 6.40 24.42 16.69
C LEU A 55 6.84 24.03 18.10
N GLY A 56 7.66 24.85 18.76
CA GLY A 56 8.17 24.56 20.09
C GLY A 56 9.24 23.47 20.08
N GLY A 57 10.48 23.88 20.37
CA GLY A 57 11.60 22.98 20.53
C GLY A 57 12.59 23.48 21.59
N ASP A 58 12.81 22.68 22.63
CA ASP A 58 13.92 22.72 23.57
C ASP A 58 15.24 22.39 22.85
N GLU A 59 16.38 22.80 23.44
CA GLU A 59 17.72 22.75 22.84
C GLU A 59 18.23 21.32 22.47
N ILE A 60 17.50 20.27 22.86
CA ILE A 60 17.91 18.86 22.72
C ILE A 60 17.19 18.15 21.55
N TYR A 61 16.44 18.86 20.71
CA TYR A 61 15.71 18.19 19.63
C TYR A 61 16.59 17.84 18.42
N THR A 62 16.56 16.55 18.06
CA THR A 62 17.08 16.05 16.78
C THR A 62 16.24 16.61 15.63
N GLY A 63 16.87 16.85 14.47
CA GLY A 63 16.16 17.31 13.26
C GLY A 63 14.99 16.38 12.85
N GLU A 64 15.08 15.09 13.20
CA GLU A 64 14.03 14.10 13.00
C GLU A 64 12.75 14.43 13.79
N LEU A 65 12.85 14.76 15.08
CA LEU A 65 11.64 15.05 15.86
C LEU A 65 10.95 16.33 15.37
N LEU A 66 11.73 17.35 15.01
CA LEU A 66 11.17 18.57 14.45
C LEU A 66 10.45 18.32 13.13
N PHE A 67 11.03 17.47 12.28
CA PHE A 67 10.40 17.04 11.04
C PHE A 67 9.07 16.31 11.29
N ILE A 68 9.01 15.41 12.27
CA ILE A 68 7.78 14.72 12.64
C ILE A 68 6.73 15.73 13.18
N LYS A 69 7.12 16.67 14.06
CA LYS A 69 6.20 17.73 14.53
C LYS A 69 5.64 18.54 13.36
N PHE A 70 6.47 18.88 12.40
CA PHE A 70 6.06 19.60 11.21
C PHE A 70 5.07 18.80 10.35
N LEU A 71 5.28 17.49 10.17
CA LEU A 71 4.33 16.62 9.48
C LEU A 71 2.98 16.55 10.22
N ILE A 72 2.98 16.43 11.55
CA ILE A 72 1.76 16.41 12.36
C ILE A 72 1.02 17.75 12.26
N PHE A 73 1.75 18.86 12.28
CA PHE A 73 1.20 20.20 12.05
C PHE A 73 0.49 20.28 10.70
N LEU A 74 1.13 19.85 9.62
CA LEU A 74 0.53 19.85 8.28
C LEU A 74 -0.72 18.98 8.20
N LEU A 75 -0.66 17.77 8.75
CA LEU A 75 -1.77 16.82 8.74
C LEU A 75 -2.97 17.36 9.54
N THR A 76 -2.71 17.87 10.75
CA THR A 76 -3.72 18.52 11.59
C THR A 76 -4.34 19.72 10.87
N LEU A 77 -3.52 20.55 10.23
CA LEU A 77 -3.99 21.70 9.48
C LEU A 77 -4.93 21.31 8.34
N VAL A 78 -4.56 20.30 7.54
CA VAL A 78 -5.37 19.81 6.42
C VAL A 78 -6.72 19.27 6.92
N ILE A 79 -6.70 18.46 7.99
CA ILE A 79 -7.91 17.90 8.59
C ILE A 79 -8.82 19.02 9.12
N LEU A 80 -8.27 19.99 9.84
CA LEU A 80 -9.04 21.10 10.39
C LEU A 80 -9.64 21.99 9.29
N ILE A 81 -8.90 22.26 8.22
CA ILE A 81 -9.44 22.99 7.06
C ILE A 81 -10.60 22.22 6.43
N ALA A 82 -10.47 20.89 6.28
CA ALA A 82 -11.52 20.05 5.72
C ALA A 82 -12.75 19.98 6.64
N ALA A 83 -12.55 19.88 7.95
CA ALA A 83 -13.61 19.82 8.95
C ALA A 83 -14.35 21.15 9.08
N LEU A 84 -13.65 22.29 9.19
CA LEU A 84 -14.28 23.61 9.34
C LEU A 84 -15.10 24.02 8.11
N LYS A 85 -14.77 23.50 6.92
CA LYS A 85 -15.58 23.68 5.71
C LYS A 85 -16.98 23.05 5.81
N ARG A 86 -17.19 22.10 6.71
CA ARG A 86 -18.48 21.43 6.91
C ARG A 86 -19.36 22.11 7.98
N VAL A 87 -18.82 23.07 8.74
CA VAL A 87 -19.54 23.74 9.82
C VAL A 87 -20.31 24.96 9.26
N PRO A 88 -21.66 24.97 9.30
CA PRO A 88 -22.46 25.99 8.60
C PRO A 88 -22.29 27.42 9.15
N THR A 89 -22.01 27.60 10.44
CA THR A 89 -21.86 28.92 11.08
C THR A 89 -20.49 29.57 10.89
N ILE A 90 -19.46 28.75 10.66
CA ILE A 90 -18.07 29.19 10.50
C ILE A 90 -17.69 29.17 9.00
N GLY A 91 -18.33 28.30 8.21
CA GLY A 91 -18.08 28.06 6.79
C GLY A 91 -18.14 29.27 5.85
N GLU A 92 -18.89 30.32 6.19
CA GLU A 92 -19.16 31.44 5.28
C GLU A 92 -17.92 32.31 5.00
N ASN A 93 -16.97 32.39 5.93
CA ASN A 93 -15.72 33.15 5.75
C ASN A 93 -14.51 32.22 5.70
N GLU A 94 -14.18 31.74 4.50
CA GLU A 94 -13.08 30.79 4.28
C GLU A 94 -11.73 31.28 4.83
N ARG A 95 -11.48 32.60 4.85
CA ARG A 95 -10.24 33.16 5.40
C ARG A 95 -10.16 32.98 6.90
N VAL A 96 -11.25 33.28 7.61
CA VAL A 96 -11.35 33.09 9.06
C VAL A 96 -11.13 31.62 9.40
N ASN A 97 -11.69 30.69 8.62
CA ASN A 97 -11.56 29.25 8.84
C ASN A 97 -10.12 28.77 8.71
N ARG A 98 -9.39 29.27 7.70
CA ARG A 98 -7.98 28.96 7.52
C ARG A 98 -7.13 29.51 8.66
N VAL A 99 -7.43 30.72 9.15
CA VAL A 99 -6.72 31.30 10.31
C VAL A 99 -6.99 30.51 11.58
N ILE A 100 -8.25 30.14 11.84
CA ILE A 100 -8.62 29.30 12.99
C ILE A 100 -7.92 27.94 12.90
N ALA A 101 -8.01 27.26 11.75
CA ALA A 101 -7.32 25.98 11.53
C ALA A 101 -5.81 26.09 11.75
N LEU A 102 -5.20 27.18 11.24
CA LEU A 102 -3.78 27.45 11.42
C LEU A 102 -3.43 27.59 12.89
N ILE A 103 -4.13 28.46 13.64
CA ILE A 103 -3.87 28.67 15.07
C ILE A 103 -4.02 27.37 15.85
N ILE A 104 -5.11 26.62 15.64
CA ILE A 104 -5.35 25.36 16.35
C ILE A 104 -4.27 24.33 16.00
N ALA A 105 -3.91 24.17 14.72
CA ALA A 105 -2.85 23.24 14.30
C ALA A 105 -1.50 23.62 14.93
N LEU A 106 -1.18 24.91 14.97
CA LEU A 106 0.06 25.44 15.54
C LEU A 106 0.11 25.15 17.05
N LEU A 107 -0.96 25.46 17.78
CA LEU A 107 -1.08 25.14 19.21
C LEU A 107 -1.00 23.63 19.47
N ALA A 108 -1.73 22.82 18.70
CA ALA A 108 -1.72 21.37 18.83
C ALA A 108 -0.31 20.79 18.63
N SER A 109 0.41 21.24 17.60
CA SER A 109 1.80 20.81 17.36
C SER A 109 2.77 21.31 18.43
N ARG A 110 2.55 22.52 18.97
CA ARG A 110 3.43 23.15 19.97
C ARG A 110 3.38 22.45 21.31
N TYR A 111 2.19 22.06 21.75
CA TYR A 111 1.98 21.40 23.03
C TYR A 111 2.11 19.87 22.95
N LEU A 112 2.48 19.33 21.79
CA LEU A 112 2.75 17.90 21.64
C LEU A 112 4.09 17.57 22.30
N THR A 113 4.03 16.83 23.41
CA THR A 113 5.22 16.39 24.15
C THR A 113 5.96 15.28 23.38
N THR A 114 7.26 15.17 23.61
CA THR A 114 8.10 14.11 23.00
C THR A 114 7.56 12.72 23.29
N GLU A 115 7.13 12.48 24.54
CA GLU A 115 6.52 11.21 24.94
C GLU A 115 5.23 10.92 24.17
N ALA A 116 4.35 11.91 24.04
CA ALA A 116 3.12 11.77 23.25
C ALA A 116 3.43 11.53 21.76
N MET A 117 4.48 12.15 21.20
CA MET A 117 4.91 11.89 19.82
C MET A 117 5.43 10.47 19.63
N VAL A 118 6.31 10.01 20.52
CA VAL A 118 6.87 8.67 20.48
C VAL A 118 5.72 7.65 20.54
N ASN A 119 4.78 7.83 21.46
CA ASN A 119 3.69 6.89 21.67
C ASN A 119 2.60 6.94 20.57
N LEU A 120 2.24 8.13 20.07
CA LEU A 120 1.11 8.31 19.16
C LEU A 120 1.51 8.16 17.69
N VAL A 121 2.75 8.50 17.35
CA VAL A 121 3.23 8.54 15.95
C VAL A 121 4.35 7.54 15.76
N TRP A 122 5.43 7.63 16.53
CA TRP A 122 6.62 6.84 16.23
C TRP A 122 6.39 5.34 16.41
N LEU A 123 5.78 4.91 17.51
CA LEU A 123 5.53 3.50 17.78
C LEU A 123 4.61 2.87 16.73
N PRO A 124 3.44 3.45 16.37
CA PRO A 124 2.58 2.87 15.34
C PRO A 124 3.23 2.84 13.95
N TYR A 125 3.92 3.91 13.53
CA TYR A 125 4.57 3.94 12.21
C TYR A 125 5.82 3.06 12.15
N GLY A 126 6.59 2.98 13.22
CA GLY A 126 7.71 2.04 13.34
C GLY A 126 7.20 0.60 13.28
N THR A 127 6.15 0.28 14.03
CA THR A 127 5.51 -1.04 14.01
C THR A 127 4.93 -1.36 12.63
N LEU A 128 4.24 -0.41 11.98
CA LEU A 128 3.72 -0.58 10.63
C LEU A 128 4.84 -0.76 9.61
N GLY A 129 5.93 0.00 9.73
CA GLY A 129 7.10 -0.11 8.87
C GLY A 129 7.75 -1.48 9.01
N VAL A 130 7.97 -1.94 10.24
CA VAL A 130 8.48 -3.29 10.53
C VAL A 130 7.51 -4.35 10.02
N LEU A 131 6.20 -4.19 10.24
CA LEU A 131 5.18 -5.11 9.73
C LEU A 131 5.22 -5.21 8.21
N LEU A 132 5.20 -4.08 7.49
CA LEU A 132 5.20 -4.06 6.03
C LEU A 132 6.51 -4.59 5.46
N THR A 133 7.65 -4.17 6.01
CA THR A 133 8.97 -4.63 5.53
C THR A 133 9.24 -6.10 5.85
N SER A 134 8.65 -6.64 6.91
CA SER A 134 8.74 -8.06 7.24
C SER A 134 7.73 -8.92 6.47
N LEU A 135 6.52 -8.42 6.22
CA LEU A 135 5.43 -9.16 5.56
C LEU A 135 5.50 -9.12 4.03
N LEU A 136 6.01 -8.03 3.44
CA LEU A 136 6.13 -7.91 1.99
C LEU A 136 7.03 -9.00 1.37
N PRO A 137 8.24 -9.30 1.90
CA PRO A 137 9.06 -10.38 1.36
C PRO A 137 8.39 -11.75 1.50
N LEU A 138 7.59 -11.98 2.56
CA LEU A 138 6.79 -13.21 2.70
C LEU A 138 5.76 -13.35 1.59
N ILE A 139 5.01 -12.29 1.27
CA ILE A 139 4.03 -12.31 0.17
C ILE A 139 4.73 -12.60 -1.17
N ILE A 140 5.80 -11.87 -1.47
CA ILE A 140 6.54 -12.03 -2.73
C ILE A 140 7.10 -13.45 -2.83
N PHE A 141 7.70 -13.95 -1.75
CA PHE A 141 8.27 -15.28 -1.69
C PHE A 141 7.21 -16.37 -1.82
N PHE A 142 6.04 -16.20 -1.20
CA PHE A 142 4.91 -17.12 -1.35
C PHE A 142 4.52 -17.31 -2.82
N PHE A 143 4.32 -16.21 -3.55
CA PHE A 143 3.96 -16.28 -4.97
C PHE A 143 5.10 -16.84 -5.83
N LEU A 144 6.35 -16.50 -5.53
CA LEU A 144 7.51 -17.05 -6.23
C LEU A 144 7.59 -18.56 -6.03
N ILE A 145 7.47 -19.04 -4.79
CA ILE A 145 7.55 -20.47 -4.48
C ILE A 145 6.40 -21.24 -5.11
N GLU A 146 5.19 -20.70 -5.10
CA GLU A 146 4.03 -21.37 -5.70
C GLU A 146 4.13 -21.46 -7.22
N SER A 147 4.91 -20.59 -7.87
CA SER A 147 5.18 -20.69 -9.32
C SER A 147 6.04 -21.90 -9.70
N PHE A 148 6.75 -22.52 -8.75
CA PHE A 148 7.50 -23.75 -9.01
C PHE A 148 6.58 -24.97 -8.93
N GLY A 149 6.50 -25.74 -10.02
CA GLY A 149 5.69 -26.96 -10.07
C GLY A 149 6.24 -28.15 -9.25
N ALA A 150 7.48 -28.07 -8.75
CA ALA A 150 8.12 -29.17 -8.05
C ALA A 150 7.98 -29.05 -6.52
N ASP A 151 7.29 -30.02 -5.90
CA ASP A 151 7.10 -30.14 -4.44
C ASP A 151 8.40 -30.01 -3.64
N PHE A 152 9.49 -30.59 -4.16
CA PHE A 152 10.78 -30.55 -3.48
C PHE A 152 11.32 -29.13 -3.36
N ILE A 153 11.26 -28.34 -4.45
CA ILE A 153 11.74 -26.96 -4.49
C ILE A 153 10.94 -26.10 -3.52
N ARG A 154 9.61 -26.28 -3.47
CA ARG A 154 8.75 -25.54 -2.55
C ARG A 154 9.08 -25.79 -1.09
N LYS A 155 9.28 -27.06 -0.71
CA LYS A 155 9.68 -27.43 0.66
C LYS A 155 11.02 -26.85 1.05
N VAL A 156 12.03 -27.00 0.19
CA VAL A 156 13.35 -26.41 0.42
C VAL A 156 13.24 -24.90 0.55
N GLY A 157 12.46 -24.25 -0.33
CA GLY A 157 12.17 -22.83 -0.27
C GLY A 157 11.61 -22.39 1.09
N TRP A 158 10.53 -23.03 1.56
CA TRP A 158 9.92 -22.71 2.85
C TRP A 158 10.86 -22.95 4.04
N VAL A 159 11.68 -24.01 4.03
CA VAL A 159 12.71 -24.24 5.06
C VAL A 159 13.75 -23.14 5.04
N SER A 160 14.31 -22.82 3.87
CA SER A 160 15.31 -21.76 3.73
C SER A 160 14.76 -20.41 4.18
N PHE A 161 13.51 -20.10 3.83
CA PHE A 161 12.86 -18.85 4.23
C PHE A 161 12.66 -18.77 5.75
N ALA A 162 12.22 -19.85 6.39
CA ALA A 162 12.11 -19.91 7.85
C ALA A 162 13.47 -19.72 8.54
N VAL A 163 14.52 -20.36 8.03
CA VAL A 163 15.90 -20.22 8.56
C VAL A 163 16.40 -18.79 8.41
N ILE A 164 16.19 -18.15 7.25
CA ILE A 164 16.57 -16.75 7.02
C ILE A 164 15.85 -15.83 8.01
N TYR A 165 14.54 -16.00 8.20
CA TYR A 165 13.78 -15.16 9.14
C TYR A 165 14.17 -15.40 10.60
N PHE A 166 14.49 -16.62 11.00
CA PHE A 166 15.09 -16.88 12.31
C PHE A 166 16.46 -16.22 12.46
N GLY A 167 17.31 -16.29 11.43
CA GLY A 167 18.61 -15.61 11.41
C GLY A 167 18.47 -14.09 11.50
N LEU A 168 17.51 -13.51 10.79
CA LEU A 168 17.17 -12.09 10.87
C LEU A 168 16.69 -11.71 12.27
N ALA A 169 15.76 -12.49 12.84
CA ALA A 169 15.25 -12.28 14.20
C ALA A 169 16.40 -12.27 15.22
N TYR A 170 17.32 -13.23 15.12
CA TYR A 170 18.49 -13.33 15.97
C TYR A 170 19.45 -12.14 15.79
N SER A 171 19.80 -11.83 14.54
CA SER A 171 20.73 -10.73 14.23
C SER A 171 20.22 -9.35 14.63
N ARG A 172 18.89 -9.16 14.65
CA ARG A 172 18.24 -7.89 14.95
C ARG A 172 17.60 -7.85 16.33
N TRP A 173 17.83 -8.86 17.17
CA TRP A 173 17.18 -8.96 18.47
C TRP A 173 17.52 -7.79 19.40
N SER A 174 18.78 -7.32 19.37
CA SER A 174 19.22 -6.16 20.15
C SER A 174 18.70 -4.84 19.60
N ASP A 175 18.66 -4.70 18.27
CA ASP A 175 18.26 -3.44 17.59
C ASP A 175 16.79 -3.12 17.82
N PHE A 176 15.97 -4.15 18.02
CA PHE A 176 14.51 -4.06 18.14
C PHE A 176 13.99 -4.29 19.56
N ALA A 177 14.88 -4.29 20.56
CA ALA A 177 14.53 -4.40 21.97
C ALA A 177 13.74 -3.16 22.43
N VAL A 178 12.43 -3.18 22.18
CA VAL A 178 11.47 -2.21 22.68
C VAL A 178 10.79 -2.83 23.90
N GLY A 179 10.79 -2.10 25.01
CA GLY A 179 10.13 -2.53 26.24
C GLY A 179 11.00 -3.40 27.16
N SER A 180 10.38 -3.88 28.24
CA SER A 180 11.05 -4.65 29.29
C SER A 180 10.87 -6.15 29.13
N GLN A 181 9.85 -6.55 28.36
CA GLN A 181 9.49 -7.95 28.18
C GLN A 181 9.99 -8.47 26.84
N TRP A 182 10.38 -9.74 26.80
CA TRP A 182 10.87 -10.38 25.57
C TRP A 182 9.84 -10.40 24.43
N TRP A 183 8.54 -10.38 24.73
CA TRP A 183 7.46 -10.38 23.75
C TRP A 183 7.13 -8.99 23.17
N GLU A 184 7.65 -7.91 23.80
CA GLU A 184 7.52 -6.53 23.30
C GLU A 184 8.56 -6.22 22.22
N ASN A 185 9.57 -7.08 22.07
CA ASN A 185 10.62 -6.93 21.08
C ASN A 185 10.06 -7.06 19.65
N LEU A 186 10.26 -6.03 18.82
CA LEU A 186 9.77 -6.02 17.44
C LEU A 186 10.39 -7.15 16.59
N ALA A 187 11.54 -7.71 17.00
CA ALA A 187 12.15 -8.88 16.35
C ALA A 187 11.25 -10.13 16.43
N MET A 188 10.30 -10.18 17.37
CA MET A 188 9.29 -11.24 17.46
C MET A 188 8.43 -11.35 16.20
N MET A 189 8.30 -10.27 15.41
CA MET A 189 7.63 -10.31 14.11
C MET A 189 8.32 -11.27 13.14
N TYR A 190 9.66 -11.27 13.11
CA TYR A 190 10.42 -12.20 12.25
C TYR A 190 10.26 -13.65 12.71
N VAL A 191 10.25 -13.89 14.03
CA VAL A 191 9.94 -15.20 14.61
C VAL A 191 8.55 -15.66 14.21
N GLY A 192 7.55 -14.78 14.31
CA GLY A 192 6.18 -15.04 13.88
C GLY A 192 6.09 -15.43 12.41
N ILE A 193 6.81 -14.73 11.53
CA ILE A 193 6.85 -15.06 10.09
C ILE A 193 7.57 -16.38 9.83
N ALA A 194 8.66 -16.68 10.55
CA ALA A 194 9.32 -17.98 10.46
C ALA A 194 8.38 -19.12 10.88
N LEU A 195 7.61 -18.93 11.95
CA LEU A 195 6.59 -19.88 12.40
C LEU A 195 5.46 -20.03 11.38
N ILE A 196 4.96 -18.93 10.80
CA ILE A 196 3.96 -18.95 9.72
C ILE A 196 4.51 -19.74 8.52
N SER A 197 5.77 -19.56 8.17
CA SER A 197 6.41 -20.28 7.06
C SER A 197 6.48 -21.79 7.31
N ILE A 198 6.78 -22.20 8.55
CA ILE A 198 6.74 -23.61 8.97
C ILE A 198 5.32 -24.16 8.93
N ILE A 199 4.33 -23.37 9.37
CA ILE A 199 2.91 -23.75 9.31
C ILE A 199 2.50 -23.95 7.83
N ILE A 200 2.84 -23.02 6.94
CA ILE A 200 2.57 -23.14 5.51
C ILE A 200 3.23 -24.40 4.94
N LEU A 201 4.47 -24.71 5.33
CA LEU A 201 5.16 -25.94 4.93
C LEU A 201 4.39 -27.20 5.36
N ILE A 202 3.89 -27.26 6.60
CA ILE A 202 3.12 -28.40 7.10
C ILE A 202 1.79 -28.54 6.35
N PHE A 203 1.15 -27.42 6.01
CA PHE A 203 -0.15 -27.38 5.34
C PHE A 203 -0.08 -27.25 3.81
N GLU A 204 1.11 -27.31 3.21
CA GLU A 204 1.36 -27.08 1.79
C GLU A 204 0.38 -27.88 0.91
N ARG A 205 0.25 -29.19 1.16
CA ARG A 205 -0.66 -30.06 0.41
C ARG A 205 -2.12 -29.61 0.48
N LYS A 206 -2.57 -29.09 1.62
CA LYS A 206 -3.95 -28.61 1.80
C LYS A 206 -4.16 -27.29 1.08
N ILE A 207 -3.19 -26.39 1.15
CA ILE A 207 -3.22 -25.08 0.48
C ILE A 207 -3.28 -25.29 -1.04
N ASN A 208 -2.39 -26.12 -1.61
CA ASN A 208 -2.34 -26.38 -3.05
C ASN A 208 -3.63 -27.04 -3.53
N ARG A 209 -4.19 -27.99 -2.76
CA ARG A 209 -5.50 -28.58 -3.08
C ARG A 209 -6.61 -27.52 -3.08
N MET A 210 -6.59 -26.59 -2.12
CA MET A 210 -7.59 -25.52 -2.06
C MET A 210 -7.44 -24.54 -3.23
N LEU A 211 -6.21 -24.17 -3.59
CA LEU A 211 -5.91 -23.31 -4.74
C LEU A 211 -6.35 -23.96 -6.05
N LEU A 212 -5.99 -25.22 -6.28
CA LEU A 212 -6.44 -26.00 -7.44
C LEU A 212 -7.96 -26.10 -7.50
N ILE A 213 -8.64 -26.39 -6.38
CA ILE A 213 -10.11 -26.40 -6.36
C ILE A 213 -10.68 -25.00 -6.63
N SER A 214 -10.03 -23.93 -6.18
CA SER A 214 -10.48 -22.57 -6.45
C SER A 214 -10.30 -22.17 -7.91
N GLU A 215 -9.21 -22.59 -8.55
CA GLU A 215 -8.96 -22.42 -9.98
C GLU A 215 -9.93 -23.25 -10.80
N ILE A 216 -10.20 -24.49 -10.40
CA ILE A 216 -11.22 -25.33 -11.00
C ILE A 216 -12.58 -24.67 -10.84
N LYS A 217 -12.99 -24.15 -9.67
CA LYS A 217 -14.29 -23.48 -9.50
C LYS A 217 -14.41 -22.17 -10.29
N LYS A 218 -13.34 -21.38 -10.35
CA LYS A 218 -13.28 -20.16 -11.17
C LYS A 218 -13.28 -20.50 -12.66
N GLY A 219 -12.61 -21.58 -13.03
CA GLY A 219 -12.52 -22.12 -14.38
C GLY A 219 -13.75 -22.90 -14.81
N GLU A 220 -14.49 -23.53 -13.91
CA GLU A 220 -15.67 -24.37 -14.16
C GLU A 220 -16.79 -23.54 -14.79
N GLY A 221 -16.87 -22.25 -14.47
CA GLY A 221 -17.72 -21.32 -15.20
C GLY A 221 -17.45 -21.31 -16.71
N ASN A 222 -16.20 -21.43 -17.16
CA ASN A 222 -15.84 -21.44 -18.58
C ASN A 222 -15.59 -22.84 -19.14
N THR A 223 -14.90 -23.72 -18.42
CA THR A 223 -14.61 -25.10 -18.82
C THR A 223 -15.86 -25.97 -18.83
N GLN A 224 -16.77 -25.85 -17.85
CA GLN A 224 -18.07 -26.54 -17.95
C GLN A 224 -18.92 -25.94 -19.06
N ARG A 225 -18.86 -24.62 -19.30
CA ARG A 225 -19.52 -24.02 -20.49
C ARG A 225 -18.93 -24.55 -21.79
N ILE A 226 -17.61 -24.75 -21.89
CA ILE A 226 -16.95 -25.31 -23.07
C ILE A 226 -17.31 -26.79 -23.25
N LEU A 227 -17.27 -27.60 -22.19
CA LEU A 227 -17.66 -29.01 -22.24
C LEU A 227 -19.15 -29.18 -22.57
N LEU A 228 -20.03 -28.42 -21.92
CA LEU A 228 -21.46 -28.39 -22.21
C LEU A 228 -21.73 -27.91 -23.64
N LYS A 229 -21.04 -26.88 -24.13
CA LYS A 229 -21.16 -26.41 -25.51
C LYS A 229 -20.69 -27.46 -26.53
N SER A 230 -19.62 -28.19 -26.24
CA SER A 230 -19.15 -29.31 -27.05
C SER A 230 -20.19 -30.43 -27.12
N ASP A 231 -20.79 -30.80 -25.98
CA ASP A 231 -21.79 -31.88 -25.94
C ASP A 231 -23.10 -31.47 -26.65
N LEU A 232 -23.57 -30.25 -26.42
CA LEU A 232 -24.71 -29.68 -27.16
C LEU A 232 -24.44 -29.61 -28.67
N GLN A 233 -23.22 -29.30 -29.09
CA GLN A 233 -22.84 -29.31 -30.52
C GLN A 233 -22.87 -30.73 -31.12
N LYS A 234 -22.41 -31.74 -30.39
CA LYS A 234 -22.50 -33.15 -30.83
C LYS A 234 -23.94 -33.60 -30.97
N GLU A 235 -24.81 -33.22 -30.03
CA GLU A 235 -26.23 -33.55 -30.05
C GLU A 235 -26.96 -32.86 -31.23
N LEU A 236 -26.66 -31.58 -31.48
CA LEU A 236 -27.14 -30.84 -32.66
C LEU A 236 -26.75 -31.54 -33.96
N ALA A 237 -25.49 -31.98 -34.07
CA ALA A 237 -25.00 -32.71 -35.23
C ALA A 237 -25.68 -34.07 -35.40
N ALA A 238 -26.02 -34.76 -34.31
CA ALA A 238 -26.77 -36.02 -34.36
C ALA A 238 -28.22 -35.79 -34.84
N ILE A 239 -28.89 -34.75 -34.34
CA ILE A 239 -30.23 -34.36 -34.78
C ILE A 239 -30.23 -33.96 -36.26
N ASP A 240 -29.22 -33.22 -36.72
CA ASP A 240 -29.10 -32.83 -38.14
C ASP A 240 -28.93 -34.04 -39.06
N ARG A 241 -28.16 -35.05 -38.64
CA ARG A 241 -28.06 -36.32 -39.38
C ARG A 241 -29.37 -37.09 -39.38
N ALA A 242 -30.11 -37.11 -38.26
CA ALA A 242 -31.40 -37.79 -38.16
C ALA A 242 -32.47 -37.12 -39.04
N LEU A 243 -32.51 -35.78 -39.07
CA LEU A 243 -33.42 -35.00 -39.92
C LEU A 243 -33.12 -35.14 -41.42
N ALA A 244 -31.90 -35.49 -41.80
CA ALA A 244 -31.51 -35.75 -43.19
C ALA A 244 -31.98 -37.12 -43.70
N ASN A 245 -32.48 -38.01 -42.84
CA ASN A 245 -32.95 -39.33 -43.24
C ASN A 245 -34.33 -39.24 -43.94
N PRO A 246 -34.45 -39.62 -45.23
CA PRO A 246 -35.70 -39.51 -46.00
C PRO A 246 -36.83 -40.45 -45.51
N GLY A 247 -36.53 -41.43 -44.65
CA GLY A 247 -37.52 -42.35 -44.09
C GLY A 247 -38.24 -41.87 -42.82
N LEU A 248 -37.99 -40.63 -42.37
CA LEU A 248 -38.53 -40.15 -41.10
C LEU A 248 -40.03 -39.79 -41.20
N SER A 249 -40.84 -40.28 -40.27
CA SER A 249 -42.26 -39.89 -40.16
C SER A 249 -42.41 -38.38 -39.92
N PRO A 250 -43.43 -37.71 -40.50
CA PRO A 250 -43.67 -36.27 -40.29
C PRO A 250 -43.76 -35.88 -38.81
N ARG A 251 -44.31 -36.78 -37.98
CA ARG A 251 -44.45 -36.55 -36.54
C ARG A 251 -43.10 -36.51 -35.82
N ASP A 252 -42.17 -37.39 -36.18
CA ASP A 252 -40.85 -37.47 -35.56
C ASP A 252 -39.93 -36.35 -36.07
N SER A 253 -40.07 -35.96 -37.34
CA SER A 253 -39.38 -34.79 -37.90
C SER A 253 -39.72 -33.50 -37.15
N ASN A 254 -41.00 -33.30 -36.82
CA ASN A 254 -41.43 -32.14 -36.04
C ASN A 254 -40.87 -32.15 -34.62
N LYS A 255 -40.83 -33.31 -33.94
CA LYS A 255 -40.22 -33.43 -32.60
C LYS A 255 -38.72 -33.08 -32.61
N LEU A 256 -37.96 -33.62 -33.56
CA LEU A 256 -36.53 -33.34 -33.70
C LEU A 256 -36.25 -31.86 -34.02
N ARG A 257 -37.13 -31.20 -34.80
CA ARG A 257 -37.02 -29.75 -35.06
C ARG A 257 -37.27 -28.90 -33.82
N GLU A 258 -38.20 -29.30 -32.96
CA GLU A 258 -38.44 -28.62 -31.67
C GLU A 258 -37.26 -28.80 -30.72
N GLU A 259 -36.72 -30.01 -30.63
CA GLU A 259 -35.54 -30.32 -29.81
C GLU A 259 -34.30 -29.56 -30.29
N LYS A 260 -34.08 -29.49 -31.60
CA LYS A 260 -33.04 -28.66 -32.22
C LYS A 260 -33.18 -27.19 -31.82
N ARG A 261 -34.40 -26.62 -31.86
CA ARG A 261 -34.65 -25.23 -31.43
C ARG A 261 -34.35 -25.02 -29.96
N ARG A 262 -34.72 -25.96 -29.08
CA ARG A 262 -34.40 -25.89 -27.65
C ARG A 262 -32.89 -25.89 -27.41
N ILE A 263 -32.15 -26.79 -28.05
CA ILE A 263 -30.68 -26.86 -27.93
C ILE A 263 -30.03 -25.57 -28.45
N GLN A 264 -30.48 -25.03 -29.59
CA GLN A 264 -29.99 -23.76 -30.13
C GLN A 264 -30.24 -22.58 -29.18
N GLN A 265 -31.40 -22.52 -28.54
CA GLN A 265 -31.71 -21.49 -27.52
C GLN A 265 -30.82 -21.63 -26.29
N THR A 266 -30.55 -22.86 -25.82
CA THR A 266 -29.62 -23.10 -24.72
C THR A 266 -28.20 -22.66 -25.08
N MET A 267 -27.71 -22.98 -26.29
CA MET A 267 -26.40 -22.50 -26.75
C MET A 267 -26.34 -20.97 -26.85
N ALA A 268 -27.43 -20.30 -27.26
CA ALA A 268 -27.49 -18.84 -27.34
C ALA A 268 -27.43 -18.16 -25.96
N ARG A 269 -27.89 -18.83 -24.89
CA ARG A 269 -27.78 -18.35 -23.50
C ARG A 269 -26.41 -18.58 -22.86
N LEU A 270 -25.59 -19.46 -23.44
CA LEU A 270 -24.24 -19.76 -22.97
C LEU A 270 -23.17 -18.82 -23.55
N ASN A 271 -23.52 -18.05 -24.60
CA ASN A 271 -22.71 -16.97 -25.17
C ASN A 271 -23.03 -15.64 -24.48
#